data_AF-A0A4Q3HRB7-F1
#
_entry.id   AF-A0A4Q3HRB7-F1
#
_cell.length_a   1.000
_cell.length_b   1.000
_cell.length_c   1.000
_cell.angle_alpha   90.00
_cell.angle_beta   90.00
_cell.angle_gamma   90.00
#
_symmetry.space_group_name_H-M   'P 1'
#
loop_
_entity.id
_entity.type
_entity.pdbx_description
1 polymer ?
#
loop_
_entity_poly.entity_id
_entity_poly.type
_entity_poly.pdbx_seq_one_letter_code
_entity_poly.pdbx_strand_id
1 'polypeptide(L)'
;MTKTSITPVKAAPNGRDIGFAVGIMAILCILFLPVPVFMIDIGLAFSIAFSVLILMVALWIQRPLDFSSFPTILLIATMIRLALNIATTRVILSHGHEGHTAAGGVIAGFANLVMSGDFVIGLIVFLILIVVNFIVITKGATRIAEVGARFTLDAIPGKQMSIDADLSAGIIDEKEAQLRRRELEEESSFFGAMDGASKFVRGDAVAGLLITTINVFGGIIIGYFRHGMEIGEAADVFVKLSVGDGIVSQVPALIVSLAAGLIVTRGGTQGSTDVAVIGQLSGYPRALWVAAGMMATLALVPGLPF
;
A
#
# COMPACT_ATOMS: atom_id res chain seq x y z
N MET A 1 -50.06 -24.25 0.08
CA MET A 1 -49.33 -23.18 -0.65
C MET A 1 -49.58 -21.88 0.07
N THR A 2 -48.63 -21.45 0.92
CA THR A 2 -48.71 -20.15 1.60
C THR A 2 -47.31 -19.55 1.51
N LYS A 3 -47.11 -18.66 0.52
CA LYS A 3 -45.84 -17.94 0.34
C LYS A 3 -45.75 -16.88 1.44
N THR A 4 -44.95 -17.13 2.46
CA THR A 4 -44.54 -16.10 3.41
C THR A 4 -43.52 -15.20 2.71
N SER A 5 -44.00 -14.07 2.18
CA SER A 5 -43.16 -13.02 1.62
C SER A 5 -42.35 -12.38 2.75
N ILE A 6 -41.07 -12.73 2.83
CA ILE A 6 -40.09 -12.07 3.68
C ILE A 6 -39.84 -10.69 3.07
N THR A 7 -40.48 -9.67 3.62
CA THR A 7 -40.15 -8.28 3.29
C THR A 7 -38.80 -7.96 3.96
N PRO A 8 -37.78 -7.48 3.23
CA PRO A 8 -36.54 -7.10 3.86
C PRO A 8 -36.82 -5.84 4.69
N VAL A 9 -36.57 -5.93 5.99
CA VAL A 9 -36.55 -4.78 6.89
C VAL A 9 -35.48 -3.83 6.35
N LYS A 10 -35.91 -2.72 5.76
CA LYS A 10 -35.04 -1.67 5.24
C LYS A 10 -34.46 -0.93 6.45
N ALA A 11 -33.30 -1.39 6.93
CA ALA A 11 -32.55 -0.68 7.96
C ALA A 11 -32.28 0.74 7.46
N ALA A 12 -32.68 1.75 8.24
CA ALA A 12 -32.33 3.14 7.95
C ALA A 12 -30.80 3.25 7.87
N PRO A 13 -30.23 3.89 6.84
CA PRO A 13 -28.79 3.98 6.70
C PRO A 13 -28.24 4.74 7.91
N ASN A 14 -27.35 4.10 8.66
CA ASN A 14 -26.65 4.78 9.75
C ASN A 14 -25.80 5.89 9.14
N GLY A 15 -25.62 7.03 9.83
CA GLY A 15 -24.80 8.14 9.32
C GLY A 15 -23.37 7.72 8.93
N ARG A 16 -22.87 6.62 9.50
CA ARG A 16 -21.61 5.95 9.12
C ARG A 16 -21.64 5.33 7.72
N ASP A 17 -22.73 4.68 7.34
CA ASP A 17 -22.89 4.03 6.03
C ASP A 17 -22.96 5.09 4.91
N ILE A 18 -23.62 6.22 5.21
CA ILE A 18 -23.67 7.38 4.33
C ILE A 18 -22.27 7.99 4.17
N GLY A 19 -21.52 8.17 5.26
CA GLY A 19 -20.15 8.69 5.19
C GLY A 19 -19.21 7.83 4.35
N PHE A 20 -19.31 6.50 4.49
CA PHE A 20 -18.54 5.56 3.68
C PHE A 20 -18.89 5.62 2.19
N ALA A 21 -20.18 5.63 1.85
CA ALA A 21 -20.66 5.76 0.48
C ALA A 21 -20.25 7.09 -0.16
N VAL A 22 -20.35 8.20 0.60
CA VAL A 22 -19.89 9.52 0.15
C VAL A 22 -18.37 9.52 -0.10
N GLY A 23 -17.59 8.85 0.74
CA GLY A 23 -16.15 8.69 0.53
C GLY A 23 -15.82 7.96 -0.78
N ILE A 24 -16.49 6.85 -1.06
CA ILE A 24 -16.32 6.12 -2.33
C ILE A 24 -16.74 6.98 -3.52
N MET A 25 -17.88 7.68 -3.42
CA MET A 25 -18.34 8.59 -4.46
C MET A 25 -17.34 9.72 -4.71
N ALA A 26 -16.72 10.27 -3.66
CA ALA A 26 -15.68 11.30 -3.80
C ALA A 26 -14.46 10.78 -4.56
N ILE A 27 -14.00 9.54 -4.29
CA ILE A 27 -12.92 8.89 -5.04
C ILE A 27 -13.29 8.78 -6.53
N LEU A 28 -14.51 8.35 -6.84
CA LEU A 28 -15.00 8.27 -8.22
C LEU A 28 -15.12 9.65 -8.87
N CYS A 29 -15.54 10.69 -8.13
CA CYS A 29 -15.59 12.05 -8.64
C CYS A 29 -14.21 12.58 -9.02
N ILE A 30 -13.17 12.32 -8.20
CA ILE A 30 -11.78 12.71 -8.49
C ILE A 30 -11.30 12.09 -9.81
N LEU A 31 -11.76 10.88 -10.14
CA LEU A 31 -11.38 10.18 -11.36
C LEU A 31 -11.89 10.88 -12.63
N PHE A 32 -13.13 11.38 -12.62
CA PHE A 32 -13.78 11.93 -13.81
C PHE A 32 -13.70 13.46 -13.88
N LEU A 33 -13.79 14.15 -12.76
CA LEU A 33 -13.94 15.60 -12.69
C LEU A 33 -12.57 16.28 -12.57
N PRO A 34 -12.33 17.43 -13.23
CA PRO A 34 -11.09 18.19 -13.02
C PRO A 34 -11.01 18.68 -11.58
N VAL A 35 -9.96 18.28 -10.88
CA VAL A 35 -9.74 18.62 -9.47
C VAL A 35 -8.73 19.78 -9.37
N PRO A 36 -9.00 20.82 -8.57
CA PRO A 36 -8.04 21.89 -8.33
C PRO A 36 -6.73 21.35 -7.71
N VAL A 37 -5.61 21.97 -8.08
CA VAL A 37 -4.26 21.57 -7.63
C VAL A 37 -4.13 21.49 -6.10
N PHE A 38 -4.75 22.42 -5.37
CA PHE A 38 -4.77 22.42 -3.91
C PHE A 38 -5.45 21.17 -3.31
N MET A 39 -6.53 20.68 -3.92
CA MET A 39 -7.21 19.47 -3.45
C MET A 39 -6.38 18.20 -3.74
N ILE A 40 -5.61 18.22 -4.83
CA ILE A 40 -4.66 17.15 -5.15
C ILE A 40 -3.56 17.09 -4.09
N ASP A 41 -2.95 18.22 -3.73
CA ASP A 41 -1.91 18.26 -2.69
C ASP A 41 -2.44 17.72 -1.33
N ILE A 42 -3.65 18.13 -0.93
CA ILE A 42 -4.30 17.58 0.28
C ILE A 42 -4.53 16.07 0.13
N GLY A 43 -5.02 15.62 -1.03
CA GLY A 43 -5.28 14.21 -1.31
C GLY A 43 -4.01 13.36 -1.25
N LEU A 44 -2.90 13.84 -1.82
CA LEU A 44 -1.59 13.17 -1.79
C LEU A 44 -1.05 13.10 -0.36
N ALA A 45 -1.11 14.21 0.38
CA ALA A 45 -0.71 14.24 1.80
C ALA A 45 -1.57 13.29 2.65
N PHE A 46 -2.89 13.26 2.41
CA PHE A 46 -3.80 12.33 3.04
C PHE A 46 -3.47 10.87 2.69
N SER A 47 -3.17 10.56 1.43
CA SER A 47 -2.78 9.22 1.00
C SER A 47 -1.53 8.72 1.73
N ILE A 48 -0.50 9.57 1.87
CA ILE A 48 0.71 9.26 2.64
C ILE A 48 0.36 9.06 4.11
N ALA A 49 -0.35 10.00 4.75
CA ALA A 49 -0.72 9.89 6.16
C ALA A 49 -1.57 8.63 6.45
N PHE A 50 -2.51 8.31 5.55
CA PHE A 50 -3.35 7.13 5.64
C PHE A 50 -2.54 5.84 5.51
N SER A 51 -1.58 5.78 4.58
CA SER A 51 -0.68 4.63 4.47
C SER A 51 0.16 4.41 5.74
N VAL A 52 0.71 5.49 6.31
CA VAL A 52 1.47 5.43 7.57
C VAL A 52 0.59 4.95 8.71
N LEU A 53 -0.64 5.46 8.82
CA LEU A 53 -1.61 5.00 9.82
C LEU A 53 -1.87 3.49 9.68
N ILE A 54 -2.08 3.00 8.46
CA ILE A 54 -2.26 1.57 8.19
C ILE A 54 -1.05 0.76 8.66
N LEU A 55 0.18 1.21 8.37
CA LEU A 55 1.40 0.54 8.83
C LEU A 55 1.54 0.54 10.36
N MET A 56 1.24 1.65 11.02
CA MET A 56 1.32 1.75 12.49
C MET A 56 0.33 0.79 13.15
N VAL A 57 -0.92 0.73 12.66
CA VAL A 57 -1.92 -0.24 13.14
C VAL A 57 -1.43 -1.67 12.91
N ALA A 58 -0.88 -1.95 11.72
CA ALA A 58 -0.35 -3.27 11.38
C ALA A 58 0.82 -3.71 12.28
N LEU A 59 1.65 -2.79 12.78
CA LEU A 59 2.77 -3.10 13.67
C LEU A 59 2.31 -3.42 15.10
N TRP A 60 1.36 -2.65 15.63
CA TRP A 60 0.95 -2.74 17.03
C TRP A 60 -0.14 -3.76 17.30
N ILE A 61 -0.82 -4.27 16.27
CA ILE A 61 -1.88 -5.23 16.48
C ILE A 61 -1.35 -6.57 17.00
N GLN A 62 -2.10 -7.21 17.89
CA GLN A 62 -1.70 -8.45 18.56
C GLN A 62 -2.09 -9.70 17.79
N ARG A 63 -3.26 -9.70 17.15
CA ARG A 63 -3.72 -10.78 16.26
C ARG A 63 -4.10 -10.20 14.90
N PRO A 64 -3.77 -10.85 13.78
CA PRO A 64 -4.20 -10.41 12.45
C PRO A 64 -5.72 -10.21 12.33
N LEU A 65 -6.50 -11.07 13.00
CA LEU A 65 -7.98 -11.04 12.98
C LEU A 65 -8.57 -9.83 13.71
N ASP A 66 -7.84 -9.21 14.64
CA ASP A 66 -8.27 -7.98 15.29
C ASP A 66 -8.36 -6.83 14.27
N PHE A 67 -7.67 -6.94 13.13
CA PHE A 67 -7.78 -6.04 11.99
C PHE A 67 -8.65 -6.62 10.86
N SER A 68 -9.78 -7.24 11.17
CA SER A 68 -10.64 -7.90 10.17
C SER A 68 -11.05 -7.02 8.97
N SER A 69 -11.08 -5.69 9.13
CA SER A 69 -11.38 -4.72 8.05
C SER A 69 -10.16 -4.35 7.17
N PHE A 70 -8.98 -4.89 7.45
CA PHE A 70 -7.74 -4.57 6.74
C PHE A 70 -7.80 -4.77 5.22
N PRO A 71 -8.34 -5.89 4.67
CA PRO A 71 -8.41 -6.08 3.23
C PRO A 71 -9.24 -4.98 2.55
N THR A 72 -10.36 -4.59 3.14
CA THR A 72 -11.23 -3.52 2.64
C THR A 72 -10.54 -2.16 2.70
N ILE A 73 -9.83 -1.87 3.79
CA ILE A 73 -9.04 -0.63 3.94
C ILE A 73 -7.94 -0.54 2.89
N LEU A 74 -7.28 -1.66 2.60
CA LEU A 74 -6.23 -1.75 1.58
C LEU A 74 -6.78 -1.52 0.16
N LEU A 75 -7.99 -2.02 -0.13
CA LEU A 75 -8.71 -1.71 -1.38
C LEU A 75 -9.02 -0.21 -1.49
N ILE A 76 -9.56 0.40 -0.42
CA ILE A 76 -9.88 1.84 -0.40
C ILE A 76 -8.61 2.69 -0.54
N ALA A 77 -7.55 2.39 0.21
CA ALA A 77 -6.26 3.07 0.11
C ALA A 77 -5.72 3.03 -1.32
N THR A 78 -5.83 1.86 -1.97
CA THR A 78 -5.42 1.67 -3.36
C THR A 78 -6.28 2.47 -4.32
N MET A 79 -7.61 2.47 -4.15
CA MET A 79 -8.52 3.26 -4.97
C MET A 79 -8.26 4.77 -4.86
N ILE A 80 -8.05 5.28 -3.65
CA ILE A 80 -7.70 6.69 -3.42
C ILE A 80 -6.43 7.03 -4.19
N ARG A 81 -5.40 6.20 -4.05
CA ARG A 81 -4.12 6.39 -4.74
C ARG A 81 -4.28 6.36 -6.26
N LEU A 82 -5.02 5.40 -6.80
CA LEU A 82 -5.24 5.30 -8.26
C LEU A 82 -6.00 6.52 -8.78
N ALA A 83 -7.04 6.97 -8.07
CA ALA A 83 -7.80 8.17 -8.44
C ALA A 83 -6.92 9.42 -8.41
N LEU A 84 -6.08 9.57 -7.39
CA LEU A 84 -5.13 10.68 -7.29
C LEU A 84 -4.09 10.64 -8.40
N ASN A 85 -3.51 9.48 -8.73
CA ASN A 85 -2.58 9.33 -9.86
C ASN A 85 -3.19 9.76 -11.19
N ILE A 86 -4.47 9.46 -11.41
CA ILE A 86 -5.16 9.85 -12.65
C ILE A 86 -5.45 11.36 -12.64
N ALA A 87 -5.81 11.92 -11.48
CA ALA A 87 -6.00 13.36 -11.33
C ALA A 87 -4.69 14.15 -11.52
N THR A 88 -3.59 13.71 -10.92
CA THR A 88 -2.25 14.33 -11.06
C THR A 88 -1.77 14.24 -12.50
N THR A 89 -1.89 13.08 -13.13
CA THR A 89 -1.59 12.88 -14.57
C THR A 89 -2.33 13.88 -15.44
N ARG A 90 -3.64 14.06 -15.21
CA ARG A 90 -4.42 15.04 -15.97
C ARG A 90 -3.85 16.45 -15.80
N VAL A 91 -3.54 16.87 -14.56
CA VAL A 91 -2.98 18.20 -14.29
C VAL A 91 -1.60 18.36 -14.92
N ILE A 92 -0.72 17.36 -14.81
CA ILE A 92 0.61 17.36 -15.43
C ILE A 92 0.49 17.54 -16.95
N LEU A 93 -0.38 16.77 -17.61
CA LEU A 93 -0.53 16.85 -19.07
C LEU A 93 -1.26 18.09 -19.57
N SER A 94 -2.09 18.74 -18.73
CA SER A 94 -2.88 19.92 -19.11
C SER A 94 -2.21 21.24 -18.75
N HIS A 95 -1.54 21.32 -17.60
CA HIS A 95 -0.96 22.54 -17.07
C HIS A 95 0.57 22.46 -16.94
N GLY A 96 1.20 21.31 -17.19
CA GLY A 96 2.65 21.12 -17.03
C GLY A 96 3.51 22.14 -17.77
N HIS A 97 3.04 22.70 -18.89
CA HIS A 97 3.71 23.78 -19.61
C HIS A 97 3.89 25.09 -18.82
N GLU A 98 3.14 25.31 -17.73
CA GLU A 98 3.23 26.51 -16.89
C GLU A 98 4.43 26.44 -15.93
N GLY A 99 5.16 25.31 -15.93
CA GLY A 99 6.39 25.10 -15.18
C GLY A 99 6.28 24.05 -14.08
N HIS A 100 7.36 23.89 -13.32
CA HIS A 100 7.52 22.80 -12.35
C HIS A 100 6.55 22.85 -11.14
N THR A 101 5.90 23.98 -10.88
CA THR A 101 4.92 24.13 -9.79
C THR A 101 3.47 23.92 -10.24
N ALA A 102 3.23 23.75 -11.53
CA ALA A 102 1.88 23.66 -12.09
C ALA A 102 1.11 22.40 -11.64
N ALA A 103 1.84 21.33 -11.27
CA ALA A 103 1.24 20.07 -10.83
C ALA A 103 0.97 19.99 -9.31
N GLY A 104 1.30 21.02 -8.54
CA GLY A 104 1.12 21.05 -7.08
C GLY A 104 2.42 21.10 -6.29
N GLY A 105 2.31 21.62 -5.08
CA GLY A 105 3.46 21.84 -4.19
C GLY A 105 4.07 20.54 -3.71
N VAL A 106 3.26 19.49 -3.53
CA VAL A 106 3.76 18.18 -3.09
C VAL A 106 4.58 17.54 -4.20
N ILE A 107 4.07 17.48 -5.43
CA ILE A 107 4.78 16.89 -6.57
C ILE A 107 6.07 17.64 -6.86
N ALA A 108 6.02 18.98 -6.89
CA ALA A 108 7.21 19.81 -7.10
C ALA A 108 8.26 19.60 -5.99
N GLY A 109 7.83 19.49 -4.73
CA GLY A 109 8.71 19.23 -3.59
C GLY A 109 9.45 17.90 -3.71
N PHE A 110 8.73 16.82 -4.04
CA PHE A 110 9.33 15.50 -4.23
C PHE A 110 10.20 15.41 -5.50
N ALA A 111 9.84 16.12 -6.57
CA ALA A 111 10.68 16.22 -7.76
C ALA A 111 12.03 16.89 -7.42
N ASN A 112 12.00 18.01 -6.71
CA ASN A 112 13.21 18.72 -6.29
C ASN A 112 14.08 17.89 -5.33
N LEU A 113 13.46 17.14 -4.41
CA LEU A 113 14.16 16.25 -3.49
C LEU A 113 15.02 15.23 -4.23
N VAL A 114 14.50 14.63 -5.30
CA VAL A 114 15.21 13.56 -6.02
C VAL A 114 16.15 14.09 -7.08
N MET A 115 15.81 15.23 -7.69
CA MET A 115 16.68 15.88 -8.67
C MET A 115 17.95 16.45 -8.04
N SER A 116 17.92 16.90 -6.77
CA SER A 116 19.10 17.40 -6.05
C SER A 116 19.98 18.40 -6.85
N GLY A 117 19.36 19.17 -7.77
CA GLY A 117 20.03 20.14 -8.63
C GLY A 117 20.59 19.61 -9.96
N ASP A 118 20.61 18.29 -10.20
CA ASP A 118 21.09 17.68 -11.44
C ASP A 118 20.01 16.77 -12.06
N PHE A 119 19.53 17.18 -13.24
CA PHE A 119 18.48 16.47 -13.97
C PHE A 119 18.85 15.03 -14.31
N VAL A 120 20.09 14.80 -14.75
CA VAL A 120 20.54 13.48 -15.23
C VAL A 120 20.69 12.52 -14.06
N ILE A 121 21.30 12.99 -12.96
CA ILE A 121 21.43 12.19 -11.74
C ILE A 121 20.03 11.85 -11.18
N GLY A 122 19.14 12.85 -11.11
CA GLY A 122 17.76 12.66 -10.66
C GLY A 122 17.00 11.61 -11.48
N LEU A 123 17.13 11.64 -12.81
CA LEU A 123 16.51 10.66 -13.69
C LEU A 123 17.06 9.25 -13.48
N ILE A 124 18.38 9.09 -13.33
CA ILE A 124 19.00 7.78 -13.06
C ILE A 124 18.53 7.22 -11.71
N VAL A 125 18.55 8.04 -10.66
CA VAL A 125 18.08 7.64 -9.32
C VAL A 125 16.60 7.25 -9.38
N PHE A 126 15.77 8.01 -10.07
CA PHE A 126 14.35 7.68 -10.25
C PHE A 126 14.13 6.34 -10.96
N LEU A 127 14.87 6.06 -12.04
CA LEU A 127 14.79 4.77 -12.74
C LEU A 127 15.17 3.61 -11.82
N ILE A 128 16.22 3.78 -11.01
CA ILE A 128 16.61 2.79 -10.00
C ILE A 128 15.48 2.58 -8.97
N LEU A 129 14.90 3.67 -8.46
CA LEU A 129 13.80 3.61 -7.48
C LEU A 129 12.58 2.88 -8.05
N ILE A 130 12.19 3.17 -9.30
CA ILE A 130 11.10 2.45 -9.99
C ILE A 130 11.40 0.96 -10.07
N VAL A 131 12.61 0.60 -10.50
CA VAL A 131 13.00 -0.80 -10.67
C VAL A 131 12.97 -1.54 -9.34
N VAL A 132 13.55 -0.96 -8.28
CA VAL A 132 13.55 -1.54 -6.94
C VAL A 132 12.13 -1.65 -6.39
N ASN A 133 11.32 -0.59 -6.51
CA ASN A 133 9.94 -0.58 -6.03
C ASN A 133 9.09 -1.67 -6.70
N PHE A 134 9.21 -1.83 -8.01
CA PHE A 134 8.40 -2.80 -8.74
C PHE A 134 8.93 -4.23 -8.60
N ILE A 135 10.22 -4.45 -8.90
CA ILE A 135 10.80 -5.80 -8.98
C ILE A 135 11.02 -6.41 -7.60
N VAL A 136 11.51 -5.62 -6.64
CA VAL A 136 11.89 -6.15 -5.33
C VAL A 136 10.72 -6.02 -4.37
N ILE A 137 10.20 -4.80 -4.18
CA ILE A 137 9.26 -4.50 -3.11
C ILE A 137 7.87 -5.02 -3.45
N THR A 138 7.26 -4.54 -4.53
CA THR A 138 5.88 -4.89 -4.91
C THR A 138 5.78 -6.38 -5.20
N LYS A 139 6.58 -6.90 -6.14
CA LYS A 139 6.53 -8.34 -6.48
C LYS A 139 6.89 -9.23 -5.27
N GLY A 140 7.87 -8.83 -4.45
CA GLY A 140 8.26 -9.56 -3.26
C GLY A 140 7.15 -9.61 -2.22
N ALA A 141 6.61 -8.45 -1.84
CA ALA A 141 5.53 -8.33 -0.87
C ALA A 141 4.26 -9.04 -1.33
N THR A 142 3.86 -8.90 -2.60
CA THR A 142 2.70 -9.62 -3.14
C THR A 142 2.91 -11.13 -3.09
N ARG A 143 4.10 -11.64 -3.46
CA ARG A 143 4.37 -13.08 -3.40
C ARG A 143 4.29 -13.60 -1.97
N ILE A 144 4.86 -12.86 -1.01
CA ILE A 144 4.80 -13.23 0.42
C ILE A 144 3.35 -13.25 0.90
N ALA A 145 2.55 -12.26 0.53
CA ALA A 145 1.14 -12.18 0.89
C ALA A 145 0.29 -13.29 0.24
N GLU A 146 0.47 -13.56 -1.05
CA GLU A 146 -0.24 -14.61 -1.79
C GLU A 146 0.08 -16.00 -1.24
N VAL A 147 1.37 -16.29 -1.08
CA VAL A 147 1.83 -17.60 -0.59
C VAL A 147 1.47 -17.80 0.88
N GLY A 148 1.62 -16.77 1.72
CA GLY A 148 1.27 -16.85 3.14
C GLY A 148 -0.23 -17.02 3.37
N ALA A 149 -1.06 -16.30 2.62
CA ALA A 149 -2.51 -16.47 2.68
C ALA A 149 -2.91 -17.88 2.23
N ARG A 150 -2.34 -18.36 1.12
CA ARG A 150 -2.63 -19.70 0.61
C ARG A 150 -2.26 -20.80 1.60
N PHE A 151 -1.06 -20.77 2.20
CA PHE A 151 -0.67 -21.78 3.19
C PHE A 151 -1.56 -21.75 4.43
N THR A 152 -2.00 -20.55 4.85
CA THR A 152 -2.91 -20.42 5.97
C THR A 152 -4.29 -21.00 5.64
N LEU A 153 -4.80 -20.75 4.43
CA LEU A 153 -6.04 -21.32 3.92
C LEU A 153 -5.96 -22.86 3.75
N ASP A 154 -4.84 -23.38 3.24
CA ASP A 154 -4.63 -24.82 3.07
C ASP A 154 -4.58 -25.57 4.42
N ALA A 155 -4.25 -24.89 5.52
CA ALA A 155 -4.23 -25.45 6.87
C ALA A 155 -5.62 -25.52 7.54
N ILE A 156 -6.64 -24.86 6.99
CA ILE A 156 -7.99 -24.75 7.59
C ILE A 156 -8.69 -26.10 7.76
N PRO A 157 -8.73 -27.00 6.76
CA PRO A 157 -9.33 -28.32 6.94
C PRO A 157 -8.63 -29.11 8.05
N GLY A 158 -7.31 -28.99 8.16
CA GLY A 158 -6.52 -29.60 9.23
C GLY A 158 -6.93 -29.11 10.62
N LYS A 159 -7.07 -27.79 10.77
CA LYS A 159 -7.56 -27.17 12.00
C LYS A 159 -9.02 -27.59 12.31
N GLN A 160 -9.91 -27.67 11.32
CA GLN A 160 -11.29 -28.17 11.52
C GLN A 160 -11.31 -29.61 12.01
N MET A 161 -10.55 -30.50 11.38
CA MET A 161 -10.44 -31.90 11.80
C MET A 161 -9.89 -32.02 13.23
N SER A 162 -8.96 -31.14 13.64
CA SER A 162 -8.46 -31.13 15.02
C SER A 162 -9.54 -30.72 16.04
N ILE A 163 -10.40 -29.75 15.70
CA ILE A 163 -11.54 -29.35 16.55
C ILE A 163 -12.53 -30.51 16.69
N ASP A 164 -12.84 -31.20 15.58
CA ASP A 164 -13.77 -32.34 15.58
C ASP A 164 -13.21 -33.53 16.38
N ALA A 165 -11.90 -33.76 16.29
CA ALA A 165 -11.20 -34.77 17.08
C ALA A 165 -11.20 -34.44 18.57
N ASP A 166 -10.92 -33.19 18.95
CA ASP A 166 -10.92 -32.73 20.34
C ASP A 166 -12.32 -32.84 20.97
N LEU A 167 -13.37 -32.47 20.21
CA LEU A 167 -14.76 -32.59 20.65
C LEU A 167 -15.16 -34.06 20.83
N SER A 168 -14.79 -34.92 19.87
CA SER A 168 -15.06 -36.36 19.93
C SER A 168 -14.31 -37.06 21.06
N ALA A 169 -13.11 -36.56 21.41
CA ALA A 169 -12.32 -37.02 22.54
C ALA A 169 -12.78 -36.47 23.90
N GLY A 170 -13.75 -35.53 23.91
CA GLY A 170 -14.25 -34.88 25.12
C GLY A 170 -13.25 -33.91 25.76
N ILE A 171 -12.23 -33.46 25.03
CA ILE A 171 -11.25 -32.48 25.50
C ILE A 171 -11.86 -31.08 25.56
N ILE A 172 -12.77 -30.77 24.62
CA ILE A 172 -13.51 -29.50 24.54
C ILE A 172 -15.02 -29.76 24.56
N ASP A 173 -15.80 -28.74 24.94
CA ASP A 173 -17.26 -28.79 24.88
C ASP A 173 -17.82 -28.27 23.53
N GLU A 174 -19.12 -28.47 23.29
CA GLU A 174 -19.79 -28.04 22.05
C GLU A 174 -19.72 -26.51 21.85
N LYS A 175 -19.75 -25.74 22.94
CA LYS A 175 -19.73 -24.26 22.87
C LYS A 175 -18.35 -23.76 22.45
N GLU A 176 -17.30 -24.35 22.99
CA GLU A 176 -15.91 -24.06 22.65
C GLU A 176 -15.59 -24.52 21.23
N ALA A 177 -16.07 -25.70 20.82
CA ALA A 177 -15.95 -26.16 19.45
C ALA A 177 -16.63 -25.19 18.46
N GLN A 178 -17.82 -24.68 18.80
CA GLN A 178 -18.53 -23.70 17.99
C GLN A 178 -17.79 -22.34 17.93
N LEU A 179 -17.20 -21.89 19.04
CA LEU A 179 -16.38 -20.67 19.08
C LEU A 179 -15.14 -20.81 18.19
N ARG A 180 -14.39 -21.91 18.31
CA ARG A 180 -13.18 -22.16 17.51
C ARG A 180 -13.49 -22.30 16.02
N ARG A 181 -14.61 -22.94 15.67
CA ARG A 181 -15.08 -23.02 14.26
C ARG A 181 -15.40 -21.63 13.69
N ARG A 182 -16.02 -20.75 14.49
CA ARG A 182 -16.30 -19.38 14.08
C ARG A 182 -15.01 -18.57 13.89
N GLU A 183 -14.06 -18.64 14.81
CA GLU A 183 -12.74 -17.99 14.65
C GLU A 183 -12.04 -18.46 13.37
N LEU A 184 -12.12 -19.75 13.07
CA LEU A 184 -11.55 -20.35 11.87
C LEU A 184 -12.30 -19.94 10.58
N GLU A 185 -13.60 -19.70 10.64
CA GLU A 185 -14.37 -19.11 9.53
C GLU A 185 -13.95 -17.65 9.28
N GLU A 186 -13.78 -16.87 10.35
CA GLU A 186 -13.28 -15.49 10.29
C GLU A 186 -11.85 -15.46 9.71
N GLU A 187 -10.99 -16.40 10.09
CA GLU A 187 -9.65 -16.59 9.51
C GLU A 187 -9.70 -16.91 8.01
N SER A 188 -10.56 -17.85 7.60
CA SER A 188 -10.78 -18.18 6.19
C SER A 188 -11.20 -16.97 5.36
N SER A 189 -12.20 -16.24 5.85
CA SER A 189 -12.74 -15.05 5.19
C SER A 189 -11.67 -13.96 5.06
N PHE A 190 -10.91 -13.72 6.13
CA PHE A 190 -9.85 -12.72 6.16
C PHE A 190 -8.75 -13.01 5.15
N PHE A 191 -8.17 -14.22 5.17
CA PHE A 191 -7.07 -14.58 4.27
C PHE A 191 -7.54 -14.72 2.82
N GLY A 192 -8.80 -15.16 2.59
CA GLY A 192 -9.41 -15.15 1.27
C GLY A 192 -9.58 -13.74 0.70
N ALA A 193 -10.07 -12.80 1.50
CA ALA A 193 -10.17 -11.39 1.11
C ALA A 193 -8.79 -10.74 0.90
N MET A 194 -7.79 -11.11 1.71
CA MET A 194 -6.41 -10.64 1.58
C MET A 194 -5.74 -11.07 0.29
N ASP A 195 -5.94 -12.31 -0.17
CA ASP A 195 -5.42 -12.78 -1.46
C ASP A 195 -5.97 -11.93 -2.62
N GLY A 196 -7.28 -11.65 -2.60
CA GLY A 196 -7.93 -10.76 -3.57
C GLY A 196 -7.40 -9.33 -3.52
N ALA A 197 -7.31 -8.74 -2.33
CA ALA A 197 -6.84 -7.36 -2.16
C ALA A 197 -5.36 -7.19 -2.55
N SER A 198 -4.53 -8.20 -2.30
CA SER A 198 -3.10 -8.22 -2.69
C SER A 198 -2.90 -8.21 -4.21
N LYS A 199 -3.78 -8.90 -4.96
CA LYS A 199 -3.79 -8.84 -6.44
C LYS A 199 -4.13 -7.44 -6.94
N PHE A 200 -5.00 -6.72 -6.24
CA PHE A 200 -5.36 -5.34 -6.58
C PHE A 200 -4.19 -4.38 -6.39
N VAL A 201 -3.45 -4.50 -5.28
CA VAL A 201 -2.22 -3.71 -5.04
C VAL A 201 -1.15 -3.95 -6.10
N ARG A 202 -0.98 -5.20 -6.53
CA ARG A 202 -0.08 -5.54 -7.65
C ARG A 202 -0.53 -4.89 -8.95
N GLY A 203 -1.82 -4.92 -9.26
CA GLY A 203 -2.38 -4.27 -10.45
C GLY A 203 -2.13 -2.77 -10.45
N ASP A 204 -2.29 -2.13 -9.30
CA ASP A 204 -2.02 -0.70 -9.14
C ASP A 204 -0.53 -0.36 -9.36
N ALA A 205 0.41 -1.14 -8.82
CA ALA A 205 1.84 -0.88 -9.04
C ALA A 205 2.24 -0.96 -10.52
N VAL A 206 1.63 -1.87 -11.28
CA VAL A 206 1.79 -1.92 -12.75
C VAL A 206 1.19 -0.67 -13.40
N ALA A 207 -0.01 -0.24 -12.96
CA ALA A 207 -0.66 0.96 -13.47
C ALA A 207 0.20 2.21 -13.20
N GLY A 208 0.80 2.37 -12.03
CA GLY A 208 1.68 3.49 -11.70
C GLY A 208 2.91 3.59 -12.61
N LEU A 209 3.52 2.45 -12.97
CA LEU A 209 4.62 2.41 -13.94
C LEU A 209 4.17 2.86 -15.34
N LEU A 210 3.01 2.38 -15.79
CA LEU A 210 2.43 2.77 -17.08
C LEU A 210 2.08 4.25 -17.09
N ILE A 211 1.47 4.76 -16.03
CA ILE A 211 1.11 6.17 -15.87
C ILE A 211 2.36 7.05 -15.95
N THR A 212 3.43 6.71 -15.22
CA THR A 212 4.70 7.45 -15.29
C THR A 212 5.23 7.51 -16.71
N THR A 213 5.20 6.38 -17.42
CA THR A 213 5.64 6.29 -18.82
C THR A 213 4.79 7.19 -19.72
N ILE A 214 3.46 7.15 -19.55
CA ILE A 214 2.52 7.99 -20.29
C ILE A 214 2.75 9.48 -19.98
N ASN A 215 3.05 9.84 -18.74
CA ASN A 215 3.29 11.23 -18.33
C ASN A 215 4.56 11.78 -18.97
N VAL A 216 5.65 11.01 -18.99
CA VAL A 216 6.90 11.41 -19.63
C VAL A 216 6.71 11.57 -21.14
N PHE A 217 6.27 10.51 -21.83
CA PHE A 217 6.18 10.54 -23.29
C PHE A 217 5.03 11.43 -23.79
N GLY A 218 3.85 11.31 -23.20
CA GLY A 218 2.68 12.11 -23.54
C GLY A 218 2.90 13.58 -23.23
N GLY A 219 3.56 13.89 -22.11
CA GLY A 219 3.93 15.25 -21.73
C GLY A 219 4.85 15.91 -22.74
N ILE A 220 5.94 15.24 -23.13
CA ILE A 220 6.88 15.76 -24.14
C ILE A 220 6.17 16.02 -25.48
N ILE A 221 5.33 15.08 -25.92
CA ILE A 221 4.56 15.23 -27.17
C ILE A 221 3.61 16.44 -27.08
N ILE A 222 2.87 16.59 -25.99
CA ILE A 222 1.93 17.71 -25.80
C ILE A 222 2.70 19.04 -25.70
N GLY A 223 3.79 19.09 -24.94
CA GLY A 223 4.65 20.27 -24.80
C GLY A 223 5.19 20.77 -26.14
N TYR A 224 5.73 19.86 -26.94
CA TYR A 224 6.29 20.20 -28.26
C TYR A 224 5.20 20.57 -29.28
N PHE A 225 4.18 19.73 -29.46
CA PHE A 225 3.19 19.92 -30.53
C PHE A 225 2.09 20.93 -30.22
N ARG A 226 1.65 21.05 -28.96
CA ARG A 226 0.53 21.94 -28.58
C ARG A 226 0.95 23.26 -27.97
N HIS A 227 2.08 23.28 -27.26
CA HIS A 227 2.52 24.45 -26.51
C HIS A 227 3.77 25.10 -27.08
N GLY A 228 4.33 24.56 -28.17
CA GLY A 228 5.47 25.15 -28.90
C GLY A 228 6.77 25.17 -28.10
N MET A 229 6.88 24.34 -27.05
CA MET A 229 8.10 24.24 -26.25
C MET A 229 9.21 23.55 -27.04
N GLU A 230 10.48 23.94 -26.79
CA GLU A 230 11.60 23.17 -27.32
C GLU A 230 11.62 21.77 -26.70
N ILE A 231 12.04 20.74 -27.47
CA ILE A 231 12.07 19.35 -26.99
C ILE A 231 12.86 19.21 -25.68
N GLY A 232 13.98 19.93 -25.55
CA GLY A 232 14.79 19.91 -24.32
C GLY A 232 14.06 20.49 -23.10
N GLU A 233 13.35 21.60 -23.29
CA GLU A 233 12.57 22.24 -22.23
C GLU A 233 11.34 21.41 -21.84
N ALA A 234 10.62 20.88 -22.84
CA ALA A 234 9.51 19.96 -22.60
C ALA A 234 9.98 18.70 -21.86
N ALA A 235 11.12 18.13 -22.25
CA ALA A 235 11.70 16.99 -21.55
C ALA A 235 12.03 17.34 -20.09
N ASP A 236 12.69 18.46 -19.83
CA ASP A 236 13.05 18.86 -18.46
C ASP A 236 11.80 19.02 -17.58
N VAL A 237 10.78 19.74 -18.05
CA VAL A 237 9.56 20.01 -17.28
C VAL A 237 8.73 18.74 -17.05
N PHE A 238 8.38 18.02 -18.12
CA PHE A 238 7.49 16.87 -18.00
C PHE A 238 8.17 15.67 -17.34
N VAL A 239 9.48 15.47 -17.52
CA VAL A 239 10.22 14.44 -16.77
C VAL A 239 10.28 14.80 -15.30
N LYS A 240 10.59 16.04 -14.92
CA LYS A 240 10.59 16.47 -13.50
C LYS A 240 9.25 16.26 -12.82
N LEU A 241 8.17 16.68 -13.47
CA LEU A 241 6.81 16.50 -12.95
C LEU A 241 6.44 15.02 -12.82
N SER A 242 6.79 14.21 -13.82
CA SER A 242 6.53 12.76 -13.82
C SER A 242 7.34 12.01 -12.76
N VAL A 243 8.59 12.44 -12.53
CA VAL A 243 9.45 11.89 -11.46
C VAL A 243 8.84 12.21 -10.09
N GLY A 244 8.45 13.48 -9.87
CA GLY A 244 7.80 13.88 -8.62
C GLY A 244 6.52 13.08 -8.36
N ASP A 245 5.62 13.02 -9.35
CA ASP A 245 4.36 12.27 -9.27
C ASP A 245 4.59 10.78 -9.00
N GLY A 246 5.51 10.16 -9.75
CA GLY A 246 5.87 8.76 -9.58
C GLY A 246 6.37 8.45 -8.16
N ILE A 247 7.17 9.34 -7.57
CA ILE A 247 7.72 9.12 -6.22
C ILE A 247 6.66 9.34 -5.15
N VAL A 248 5.86 10.42 -5.25
CA VAL A 248 4.76 10.68 -4.31
C VAL A 248 3.79 9.50 -4.25
N SER A 249 3.48 8.91 -5.41
CA SER A 249 2.57 7.77 -5.50
C SER A 249 3.18 6.44 -5.05
N GLN A 250 4.52 6.32 -5.07
CA GLN A 250 5.23 5.12 -4.63
C GLN A 250 5.38 5.02 -3.10
N VAL A 251 5.49 6.14 -2.40
CA VAL A 251 5.68 6.13 -0.94
C VAL A 251 4.51 5.43 -0.23
N PRO A 252 3.23 5.79 -0.47
CA PRO A 252 2.09 5.07 0.11
C PRO A 252 2.02 3.60 -0.31
N ALA A 253 2.39 3.31 -1.57
CA ALA A 253 2.39 1.96 -2.14
C ALA A 253 3.29 1.00 -1.35
N LEU A 254 4.51 1.46 -1.07
CA LEU A 254 5.53 0.74 -0.33
C LEU A 254 5.08 0.50 1.10
N ILE A 255 4.55 1.54 1.75
CA ILE A 255 4.09 1.47 3.14
C ILE A 255 2.93 0.48 3.30
N VAL A 256 1.93 0.52 2.41
CA VAL A 256 0.79 -0.40 2.43
C VAL A 256 1.24 -1.83 2.12
N SER A 257 2.15 -2.01 1.16
CA SER A 257 2.69 -3.32 0.78
C SER A 257 3.48 -3.96 1.93
N LEU A 258 4.24 -3.16 2.68
CA LEU A 258 4.92 -3.60 3.90
C LEU A 258 3.91 -3.99 4.99
N ALA A 259 2.89 -3.16 5.23
CA ALA A 259 1.84 -3.46 6.20
C ALA A 259 1.12 -4.78 5.88
N ALA A 260 0.80 -5.01 4.60
CA ALA A 260 0.17 -6.25 4.15
C ALA A 260 1.07 -7.47 4.33
N GLY A 261 2.36 -7.35 3.97
CA GLY A 261 3.35 -8.41 4.18
C GLY A 261 3.52 -8.75 5.66
N LEU A 262 3.56 -7.75 6.54
CA LEU A 262 3.64 -7.96 7.99
C LEU A 262 2.42 -8.70 8.54
N ILE A 263 1.20 -8.31 8.13
CA ILE A 263 -0.02 -8.95 8.63
C ILE A 263 -0.13 -10.40 8.16
N VAL A 264 0.19 -10.69 6.91
CA VAL A 264 0.08 -12.07 6.38
C VAL A 264 1.15 -12.99 6.96
N THR A 265 2.38 -12.51 7.16
CA THR A 265 3.47 -13.32 7.75
C THR A 265 3.23 -13.67 9.23
N ARG A 266 2.26 -13.01 9.89
CA ARG A 266 1.86 -13.24 11.28
C ARG A 266 0.76 -14.27 11.48
N GLY A 267 0.24 -14.92 10.43
CA GLY A 267 -0.94 -15.81 10.46
C GLY A 267 -0.94 -16.99 11.45
N GLY A 268 0.05 -17.12 12.34
CA GLY A 268 0.03 -18.08 13.44
C GLY A 268 0.70 -17.62 14.74
N THR A 269 1.21 -16.38 14.84
CA THR A 269 1.93 -15.89 16.02
C THR A 269 1.13 -14.84 16.79
N GLN A 270 0.99 -15.02 18.10
CA GLN A 270 0.37 -14.04 18.99
C GLN A 270 1.41 -13.04 19.51
N GLY A 271 1.10 -11.74 19.47
CA GLY A 271 1.95 -10.66 20.01
C GLY A 271 2.33 -9.59 18.99
N SER A 272 2.63 -8.37 19.47
CA SER A 272 2.97 -7.23 18.62
C SER A 272 4.36 -7.39 17.95
N THR A 273 4.56 -6.85 16.72
CA THR A 273 5.74 -7.13 15.89
C THR A 273 6.98 -6.57 16.56
N ASP A 274 6.83 -5.39 17.14
CA ASP A 274 7.87 -4.69 17.89
C ASP A 274 8.38 -5.56 19.05
N VAL A 275 7.48 -6.13 19.86
CA VAL A 275 7.86 -6.98 20.99
C VAL A 275 8.50 -8.29 20.52
N ALA A 276 7.97 -8.91 19.47
CA ALA A 276 8.52 -10.16 18.93
C ALA A 276 9.92 -9.97 18.35
N VAL A 277 10.11 -8.95 17.50
CA VAL A 277 11.40 -8.68 16.84
C VAL A 277 12.44 -8.21 17.86
N ILE A 278 12.09 -7.27 18.74
CA ILE A 278 13.01 -6.79 19.77
C ILE A 278 13.33 -7.91 20.74
N GLY A 279 12.34 -8.69 21.19
CA GLY A 279 12.56 -9.82 22.10
C GLY A 279 13.47 -10.89 21.50
N GLN A 280 13.27 -11.24 20.22
CA GLN A 280 14.10 -12.24 19.54
C GLN A 280 15.51 -11.74 19.25
N LEU A 281 15.69 -10.50 18.79
CA LEU A 281 17.02 -9.96 18.51
C LEU A 281 17.81 -9.67 19.80
N SER A 282 17.14 -9.11 20.82
CA SER A 282 17.76 -8.85 22.14
C SER A 282 18.04 -10.14 22.93
N GLY A 283 17.35 -11.24 22.61
CA GLY A 283 17.59 -12.56 23.19
C GLY A 283 18.95 -13.18 22.84
N TYR A 284 19.68 -12.61 21.86
CA TYR A 284 21.02 -13.07 21.48
C TYR A 284 22.10 -12.00 21.73
N PRO A 285 22.44 -11.69 22.99
CA PRO A 285 23.41 -10.65 23.33
C PRO A 285 24.79 -10.88 22.70
N ARG A 286 25.21 -12.15 22.50
CA ARG A 286 26.47 -12.47 21.81
C ARG A 286 26.49 -12.01 20.35
N ALA A 287 25.37 -12.18 19.63
CA ALA A 287 25.26 -11.72 18.24
C ALA A 287 25.29 -10.19 18.16
N LEU A 288 24.62 -9.52 19.09
CA LEU A 288 24.64 -8.05 19.21
C LEU A 288 26.05 -7.50 19.48
N TRP A 289 26.82 -8.14 20.37
CA TRP A 289 28.21 -7.75 20.64
C TRP A 289 29.12 -7.90 19.41
N VAL A 290 28.96 -8.99 18.65
CA VAL A 290 29.73 -9.20 17.41
C VAL A 290 29.34 -8.16 16.35
N ALA A 291 28.04 -7.86 16.19
CA ALA A 291 27.57 -6.82 15.29
C ALA A 291 28.09 -5.42 15.69
N ALA A 292 28.02 -5.07 16.97
CA ALA A 292 28.55 -3.80 17.49
C ALA A 292 30.07 -3.68 17.28
N GLY A 293 30.82 -4.77 17.52
CA GLY A 293 32.25 -4.83 17.24
C GLY A 293 32.56 -4.64 15.75
N MET A 294 31.79 -5.29 14.87
CA MET A 294 31.94 -5.13 13.42
C MET A 294 31.63 -3.69 12.97
N MET A 295 30.55 -3.08 13.48
CA MET A 295 30.24 -1.68 13.20
C MET A 295 31.33 -0.73 13.70
N ALA A 296 31.89 -0.97 14.89
CA ALA A 296 33.02 -0.20 15.41
C ALA A 296 34.28 -0.34 14.55
N THR A 297 34.56 -1.54 14.02
CA THR A 297 35.67 -1.72 13.07
C THR A 297 35.42 -1.01 11.75
N LEU A 298 34.19 -1.06 11.22
CA LEU A 298 33.83 -0.35 9.98
C LEU A 298 33.91 1.17 10.16
N ALA A 299 33.53 1.69 11.32
CA ALA A 299 33.65 3.12 11.65
C ALA A 299 35.11 3.60 11.76
N LEU A 300 36.05 2.69 12.07
CA LEU A 300 37.49 3.00 12.14
C LEU A 300 38.20 2.86 10.78
N VAL A 301 37.55 2.31 9.75
CA VAL A 301 38.13 2.19 8.40
C VAL A 301 38.02 3.55 7.69
N PRO A 302 39.15 4.20 7.36
CA PRO A 302 39.14 5.48 6.68
C PRO A 302 38.57 5.34 5.26
N GLY A 303 37.49 6.07 4.97
CA GLY A 303 36.81 6.07 3.66
C GLY A 303 35.34 5.62 3.69
N LEU A 304 34.83 5.11 4.81
CA LEU A 304 33.39 4.87 5.02
C LEU A 304 32.74 6.08 5.73
N PRO A 305 31.50 6.47 5.37
CA PRO A 305 30.79 7.53 6.07
C PRO A 305 30.46 7.05 7.50
N PHE A 306 30.90 7.84 8.49
CA PHE A 306 30.61 7.66 9.92
C PHE A 306 29.23 8.19 10.30
#